data_AF-A0A3C2ANL3-F1
#
_entry.id   AF-A0A3C2ANL3-F1
#
_cell.length_a   1.000
_cell.length_b   1.000
_cell.length_c   1.000
_cell.angle_alpha   90.00
_cell.angle_beta   90.00
_cell.angle_gamma   90.00
#
_symmetry.space_group_name_H-M   'P 1'
#
loop_
_entity.id
_entity.type
_entity.pdbx_description
1 polymer ?
#
loop_
_entity_poly.entity_id
_entity_poly.type
_entity_poly.pdbx_seq_one_letter_code
_entity_poly.pdbx_strand_id
1 'polypeptide(L)'
;MFYVLTPDSGQKVILNFIDNDGIGGQPALVNSGILAPNTTYRGELLIGTANTVALAKLEHMADSTSVTGQPELHQVFFEPNNGLELVTSCLDIDKNGNPVGMQTTLTTGSISEGELVISIIHKPNKQVTAVMNGNRTRAGGSIDVEATFQVTIASN
;
A
#
# COMPACT_ATOMS: atom_id res chain seq x y z
N MET A 1 -5.96 3.10 -7.11
CA MET A 1 -5.33 3.24 -5.79
C MET A 1 -4.56 4.55 -5.72
N PHE A 2 -4.66 5.26 -4.60
CA PHE A 2 -3.88 6.45 -4.28
C PHE A 2 -3.21 6.25 -2.93
N TYR A 3 -1.92 6.53 -2.84
CA TYR A 3 -1.20 6.56 -1.58
C TYR A 3 -0.72 7.98 -1.33
N VAL A 4 -1.33 8.63 -0.35
CA VAL A 4 -1.14 10.05 -0.03
C VAL A 4 -0.14 10.17 1.11
N LEU A 5 1.00 10.81 0.84
CA LEU A 5 2.10 10.98 1.77
C LEU A 5 2.19 12.43 2.19
N THR A 6 1.89 12.69 3.46
CA THR A 6 1.89 14.04 4.05
C THR A 6 3.03 14.16 5.05
N PRO A 7 4.09 14.92 4.76
CA PRO A 7 5.16 15.16 5.73
C PRO A 7 4.72 16.22 6.77
N ASP A 8 5.41 16.27 7.91
CA ASP A 8 5.20 17.31 8.91
C ASP A 8 5.55 18.72 8.37
N SER A 9 6.48 18.78 7.41
CA SER A 9 6.85 19.98 6.68
C SER A 9 7.23 19.65 5.24
N GLY A 10 6.99 20.57 4.31
CA GLY A 10 7.26 20.35 2.88
C GLY A 10 6.01 19.99 2.08
N GLN A 11 6.21 19.42 0.89
CA GLN A 11 5.12 19.11 -0.04
C GLN A 11 4.56 17.70 0.17
N LYS A 12 3.24 17.59 0.04
CA LYS A 12 2.53 16.32 -0.06
C LYS A 12 2.92 15.61 -1.35
N VAL A 13 3.11 14.30 -1.27
CA VAL A 13 3.40 13.43 -2.42
C VAL A 13 2.24 12.45 -2.60
N ILE A 14 1.82 12.21 -3.84
CA ILE A 14 0.74 11.28 -4.15
C ILE A 14 1.24 10.28 -5.17
N LEU A 15 1.32 9.01 -4.77
CA LEU A 15 1.54 7.90 -5.67
C LEU A 15 0.18 7.40 -6.16
N ASN A 16 0.02 7.16 -7.46
CA ASN A 16 -1.24 6.64 -7.99
C ASN A 16 -1.04 5.43 -8.92
N PHE A 17 -2.02 4.52 -8.86
CA PHE A 17 -2.08 3.32 -9.68
C PHE A 17 -3.51 3.17 -10.17
N ILE A 18 -3.70 3.11 -11.49
CA ILE A 18 -5.01 2.91 -12.12
C ILE A 18 -4.91 1.74 -13.08
N ASP A 19 -5.61 0.67 -12.73
CA ASP A 19 -5.84 -0.49 -13.58
C ASP A 19 -7.32 -0.47 -13.99
N ASN A 20 -7.59 -0.35 -15.29
CA ASN A 20 -8.94 -0.16 -15.82
C ASN A 20 -9.63 -1.46 -16.24
N ASP A 21 -8.88 -2.55 -16.39
CA ASP A 21 -9.37 -3.81 -16.91
C ASP A 21 -8.96 -5.04 -16.08
N GLY A 22 -8.14 -4.82 -15.04
CA GLY A 22 -7.84 -5.82 -14.01
C GLY A 22 -6.59 -6.65 -14.31
N ILE A 23 -6.31 -7.60 -13.42
CA ILE A 23 -5.12 -8.45 -13.47
C ILE A 23 -5.00 -9.17 -14.83
N GLY A 24 -3.85 -8.98 -15.49
CA GLY A 24 -3.56 -9.58 -16.80
C GLY A 24 -4.10 -8.81 -18.00
N GLY A 25 -4.74 -7.65 -17.77
CA GLY A 25 -5.20 -6.71 -18.77
C GLY A 25 -4.08 -5.81 -19.32
N GLN A 26 -4.44 -4.59 -19.70
CA GLN A 26 -3.51 -3.57 -20.18
C GLN A 26 -2.57 -3.11 -19.06
N PRO A 27 -1.40 -2.54 -19.39
CA PRO A 27 -0.53 -1.92 -18.40
C PRO A 27 -1.29 -0.84 -17.62
N ALA A 28 -1.21 -0.92 -16.28
CA ALA A 28 -1.77 0.09 -15.41
C ALA A 28 -1.08 1.45 -15.61
N LEU A 29 -1.82 2.53 -15.40
CA LEU A 29 -1.24 3.87 -15.29
C LEU A 29 -0.64 4.03 -13.89
N VAL A 30 0.65 4.33 -13.83
CA VAL A 30 1.38 4.55 -12.58
C VAL A 30 1.97 5.95 -12.57
N ASN A 31 1.62 6.76 -11.57
CA ASN A 31 2.32 8.01 -11.28
C ASN A 31 3.11 7.86 -9.98
N SER A 32 4.39 8.16 -10.08
CA SER A 32 5.33 8.17 -8.98
C SER A 32 5.55 9.58 -8.43
N GLY A 33 6.34 9.68 -7.36
CA GLY A 33 6.71 10.96 -6.76
C GLY A 33 8.14 10.94 -6.23
N ILE A 34 8.72 12.14 -6.12
CA ILE A 34 10.00 12.36 -5.45
C ILE A 34 9.72 12.59 -3.97
N LEU A 35 10.33 11.79 -3.11
CA LEU A 35 10.30 11.98 -1.66
C LEU A 35 11.55 12.74 -1.21
N ALA A 36 11.42 13.54 -0.16
CA ALA A 36 12.54 14.21 0.47
C ALA A 36 13.34 13.20 1.31
N PRO A 37 14.68 13.29 1.36
CA PRO A 37 15.51 12.45 2.21
C PRO A 37 15.26 12.73 3.70
N ASN A 38 15.50 11.73 4.54
CA ASN A 38 15.41 11.81 6.01
C ASN A 38 14.08 12.43 6.51
N THR A 39 12.98 12.11 5.84
CA THR A 39 11.67 12.72 6.09
C THR A 39 10.67 11.64 6.48
N THR A 40 9.86 11.94 7.51
CA THR A 40 8.72 11.10 7.89
C THR A 40 7.45 11.67 7.30
N TYR A 41 6.68 10.80 6.66
CA TYR A 41 5.38 11.06 6.05
C TYR A 41 4.31 10.26 6.80
N ARG A 42 3.16 10.89 7.03
CA ARG A 42 1.91 10.19 7.33
C ARG A 42 1.29 9.73 6.01
N GLY A 43 1.16 8.42 5.85
CA GLY A 43 0.60 7.77 4.68
C GLY A 43 -0.88 7.42 4.87
N GLU A 44 -1.68 7.67 3.86
CA GLU A 44 -3.09 7.27 3.78
C GLU A 44 -3.35 6.59 2.44
N LEU A 45 -3.88 5.37 2.49
CA LEU A 45 -4.24 4.61 1.29
C LEU A 45 -5.72 4.77 0.97
N LEU A 46 -6.01 5.13 -0.28
CA LEU A 46 -7.37 5.15 -0.83
C LEU A 46 -7.45 4.18 -2.00
N ILE A 47 -8.45 3.30 -1.98
CA ILE A 47 -8.65 2.28 -2.99
C ILE A 47 -10.06 2.48 -3.54
N GLY A 48 -10.14 2.78 -4.84
CA GLY A 48 -11.40 2.90 -5.56
C GLY A 48 -11.47 1.82 -6.65
N THR A 49 -12.70 1.46 -7.01
CA THR A 49 -13.02 0.58 -8.14
C THR A 49 -13.72 1.39 -9.24
N ALA A 50 -13.36 1.16 -10.51
CA ALA A 50 -14.07 1.71 -11.66
C ALA A 50 -15.39 0.94 -11.94
N ASN A 51 -15.53 -0.27 -11.41
CA ASN A 51 -16.73 -1.09 -11.54
C ASN A 51 -17.68 -0.84 -10.37
N THR A 52 -18.75 -0.08 -10.63
CA THR A 52 -19.86 0.18 -9.69
C THR A 52 -20.91 -0.94 -9.70
N VAL A 53 -20.81 -1.90 -10.62
CA VAL A 53 -21.74 -3.02 -10.74
C VAL A 53 -21.38 -4.09 -9.71
N ALA A 54 -22.13 -4.05 -8.61
CA ALA A 54 -22.24 -5.07 -7.57
C ALA A 54 -21.01 -5.30 -6.67
N LEU A 55 -20.69 -4.28 -5.86
CA LEU A 55 -19.93 -4.40 -4.61
C LEU A 55 -20.45 -5.52 -3.67
N ALA A 56 -21.70 -5.96 -3.85
CA ALA A 56 -22.35 -6.98 -3.04
C ALA A 56 -22.13 -8.44 -3.52
N LYS A 57 -21.38 -8.70 -4.61
CA LYS A 57 -21.30 -10.04 -5.20
C LYS A 57 -19.90 -10.63 -5.45
N LEU A 58 -18.82 -9.88 -5.28
CA LEU A 58 -17.47 -10.46 -5.23
C LEU A 58 -16.91 -10.32 -3.82
N GLU A 59 -16.60 -11.44 -3.18
CA GLU A 59 -15.81 -11.45 -1.93
C GLU A 59 -14.36 -10.94 -2.12
N HIS A 60 -13.93 -10.75 -3.37
CA HIS A 60 -12.54 -10.49 -3.80
C HIS A 60 -12.31 -9.11 -4.44
N MET A 61 -13.25 -8.15 -4.34
CA MET A 61 -12.99 -6.78 -4.80
C MET A 61 -12.52 -5.93 -3.61
N ALA A 62 -11.24 -5.50 -3.65
CA ALA A 62 -10.70 -4.56 -2.68
C ALA A 62 -11.01 -3.12 -3.10
N ASP A 63 -11.89 -2.47 -2.35
CA ASP A 63 -11.97 -1.01 -2.25
C ASP A 63 -11.81 -0.58 -0.79
N SER A 64 -11.72 0.73 -0.54
CA SER A 64 -11.57 1.24 0.83
C SER A 64 -12.70 0.79 1.75
N THR A 65 -13.93 0.64 1.27
CA THR A 65 -15.07 0.21 2.08
C THR A 65 -15.00 -1.27 2.44
N SER A 66 -14.55 -2.11 1.51
CA SER A 66 -14.34 -3.55 1.72
C SER A 66 -13.23 -3.80 2.72
N VAL A 67 -12.07 -3.15 2.55
CA VAL A 67 -10.91 -3.31 3.44
C VAL A 67 -11.23 -2.79 4.85
N THR A 68 -11.89 -1.63 4.97
CA THR A 68 -12.25 -1.07 6.29
C THR A 68 -13.49 -1.72 6.93
N GLY A 69 -14.39 -2.30 6.13
CA GLY A 69 -15.57 -3.02 6.59
C GLY A 69 -15.29 -4.46 7.01
N GLN A 70 -14.22 -5.07 6.47
CA GLN A 70 -13.75 -6.42 6.83
C GLN A 70 -12.22 -6.42 7.06
N PRO A 71 -11.72 -5.64 8.04
CA PRO A 71 -10.30 -5.45 8.26
C PRO A 71 -9.57 -6.73 8.69
N GLU A 72 -10.27 -7.71 9.27
CA GLU A 72 -9.70 -9.00 9.64
C GLU A 72 -9.37 -9.86 8.41
N LEU A 73 -10.02 -9.60 7.27
CA LEU A 73 -9.82 -10.35 6.04
C LEU A 73 -8.75 -9.74 5.13
N HIS A 74 -8.33 -8.50 5.36
CA HIS A 74 -7.41 -7.81 4.45
C HIS A 74 -6.20 -7.27 5.20
N GLN A 75 -5.04 -7.29 4.54
CA GLN A 75 -3.87 -6.58 5.00
C GLN A 75 -3.13 -5.98 3.81
N VAL A 76 -2.70 -4.74 3.98
CA VAL A 76 -1.86 -4.02 3.02
C VAL A 76 -0.40 -4.16 3.44
N PHE A 77 0.47 -4.43 2.47
CA PHE A 77 1.91 -4.53 2.63
C PHE A 77 2.61 -3.51 1.75
N PHE A 78 3.70 -2.95 2.26
CA PHE A 78 4.51 -1.92 1.61
C PHE A 78 5.96 -2.41 1.62
N GLU A 79 6.48 -2.81 0.47
CA GLU A 79 7.77 -3.48 0.36
C GLU A 79 8.73 -2.66 -0.53
N PRO A 80 9.68 -1.91 0.06
CA PRO A 80 10.74 -1.27 -0.70
C PRO A 80 11.72 -2.31 -1.26
N ASN A 81 12.17 -2.10 -2.49
CA ASN A 81 13.07 -2.97 -3.23
C ASN A 81 14.12 -2.14 -3.99
N ASN A 82 15.07 -2.83 -4.61
CA ASN A 82 16.09 -2.25 -5.50
C ASN A 82 16.92 -1.12 -4.88
N GLY A 83 17.15 -1.15 -3.56
CA GLY A 83 17.99 -0.17 -2.87
C GLY A 83 17.27 1.10 -2.41
N LEU A 84 15.94 1.15 -2.51
CA LEU A 84 15.13 2.23 -1.97
C LEU A 84 15.26 2.31 -0.44
N GLU A 85 15.88 3.36 0.09
CA GLU A 85 16.08 3.54 1.53
C GLU A 85 14.81 4.09 2.18
N LEU A 86 13.87 3.20 2.49
CA LEU A 86 12.55 3.53 3.00
C LEU A 86 12.08 2.50 4.01
N VAL A 87 11.41 2.94 5.07
CA VAL A 87 10.75 2.06 6.05
C VAL A 87 9.31 2.52 6.24
N THR A 88 8.39 1.56 6.29
CA THR A 88 6.98 1.81 6.59
C THR A 88 6.56 1.12 7.87
N SER A 89 5.70 1.76 8.66
CA SER A 89 5.00 1.14 9.79
C SER A 89 3.51 1.39 9.73
N CYS A 90 2.74 0.38 10.07
CA CYS A 90 1.29 0.42 10.11
C CYS A 90 0.80 1.22 11.32
N LEU A 91 -0.25 2.03 11.13
CA LEU A 91 -0.89 2.84 12.18
C LEU A 91 -2.29 2.36 12.54
N ASP A 92 -2.89 1.48 11.72
CA ASP A 92 -4.23 0.95 11.94
C ASP A 92 -4.23 -0.57 12.15
N ILE A 93 -5.07 -1.02 13.08
CA ILE A 93 -5.22 -2.43 13.46
C ILE A 93 -6.69 -2.84 13.41
N ASP A 94 -6.93 -4.13 13.18
CA ASP A 94 -8.25 -4.75 13.33
C ASP A 94 -8.60 -4.98 14.81
N LYS A 95 -9.82 -5.45 15.08
CA LYS A 95 -10.30 -5.71 16.45
C LYS A 95 -9.52 -6.81 17.20
N ASN A 96 -8.77 -7.63 16.46
CA ASN A 96 -7.93 -8.69 17.03
C ASN A 96 -6.49 -8.21 17.25
N GLY A 97 -6.19 -6.93 16.96
CA GLY A 97 -4.87 -6.34 17.12
C GLY A 97 -3.91 -6.59 15.96
N ASN A 98 -4.38 -7.11 14.83
CA ASN A 98 -3.51 -7.34 13.67
C ASN A 98 -3.46 -6.10 12.76
N PRO A 99 -2.34 -5.84 12.06
CA PRO A 99 -2.24 -4.73 11.13
C PRO A 99 -3.27 -4.80 9.99
N VAL A 100 -3.72 -3.62 9.55
CA VAL A 100 -4.58 -3.47 8.36
C VAL A 100 -3.81 -2.77 7.24
N GLY A 101 -3.18 -1.64 7.52
CA GLY A 101 -2.26 -0.95 6.59
C GLY A 101 -2.91 0.10 5.70
N MET A 102 -4.11 0.60 6.05
CA MET A 102 -4.70 1.75 5.35
C MET A 102 -4.09 3.08 5.82
N GLN A 103 -3.47 3.08 6.99
CA GLN A 103 -2.75 4.22 7.54
C GLN A 103 -1.34 3.79 7.94
N THR A 104 -0.35 4.61 7.61
CA THR A 104 1.06 4.29 7.84
C THR A 104 1.85 5.52 8.27
N THR A 105 3.01 5.29 8.87
CA THR A 105 4.15 6.20 8.72
C THR A 105 5.10 5.62 7.69
N LEU A 106 5.71 6.50 6.90
CA LEU A 106 6.74 6.18 5.93
C LEU A 106 7.92 7.10 6.18
N THR A 107 9.08 6.54 6.49
CA THR A 107 10.30 7.28 6.78
C THR A 107 11.33 6.98 5.70
N THR A 108 11.81 8.02 5.03
CA THR A 108 12.88 7.94 4.04
C THR A 108 14.26 8.04 4.71
N GLY A 109 15.24 7.38 4.12
CA GLY A 109 16.65 7.48 4.47
C GLY A 109 17.40 8.45 3.55
N SER A 110 18.58 8.04 3.12
CA SER A 110 19.43 8.82 2.22
C SER A 110 18.87 8.87 0.80
N ILE A 111 19.47 9.74 -0.02
CA ILE A 111 19.19 9.81 -1.46
C ILE A 111 19.36 8.41 -2.06
N SER A 112 18.31 7.92 -2.68
CA SER A 112 18.22 6.59 -3.26
C SER A 112 17.10 6.54 -4.29
N GLU A 113 17.10 5.50 -5.11
CA GLU A 113 16.06 5.22 -6.09
C GLU A 113 15.79 3.73 -6.06
N GLY A 114 14.53 3.34 -6.29
CA GLY A 114 14.15 1.96 -6.38
C GLY A 114 12.64 1.80 -6.46
N GLU A 115 12.16 0.62 -6.06
CA GLU A 115 10.74 0.28 -6.20
C GLU A 115 10.06 0.23 -4.84
N LEU A 116 8.83 0.74 -4.77
CA LEU A 116 7.91 0.47 -3.68
C LEU A 116 6.78 -0.42 -4.23
N VAL A 117 6.69 -1.65 -3.75
CA VAL A 117 5.58 -2.56 -4.08
C VAL A 117 4.52 -2.44 -2.99
N ILE A 118 3.31 -2.05 -3.36
CA ILE A 118 2.15 -2.01 -2.48
C ILE A 118 1.22 -3.15 -2.88
N SER A 119 0.88 -4.03 -1.94
CA SER A 119 -0.02 -5.15 -2.18
C SER A 119 -1.12 -5.24 -1.14
N ILE A 120 -2.30 -5.68 -1.56
CA ILE A 120 -3.44 -5.99 -0.70
C ILE A 120 -3.68 -7.48 -0.77
N ILE A 121 -3.55 -8.17 0.36
CA ILE A 121 -3.79 -9.61 0.44
C ILE A 121 -5.12 -9.86 1.14
N HIS A 122 -5.97 -10.67 0.50
CA HIS A 122 -7.20 -11.22 1.07
C HIS A 122 -6.94 -12.52 1.80
N LYS A 123 -7.54 -12.66 2.98
CA LYS A 123 -7.40 -13.75 3.95
C LYS A 123 -5.93 -14.13 4.23
N PRO A 124 -5.02 -13.18 4.52
CA PRO A 124 -3.66 -13.52 4.94
C PRO A 124 -3.68 -14.19 6.32
N ASN A 125 -2.72 -15.07 6.59
CA ASN A 125 -2.43 -15.56 7.93
C ASN A 125 -1.70 -14.47 8.73
N LYS A 126 -2.49 -13.57 9.32
CA LYS A 126 -2.00 -12.43 10.11
C LYS A 126 -1.26 -12.82 11.39
N GLN A 127 -1.31 -14.09 11.81
CA GLN A 127 -0.64 -14.56 13.04
C GLN A 127 0.84 -14.89 12.84
N VAL A 128 1.31 -14.93 11.58
CA VAL A 128 2.74 -15.10 11.30
C VAL A 128 3.48 -13.83 11.72
N THR A 129 4.53 -13.96 12.53
CA THR A 129 5.30 -12.80 13.04
C THR A 129 5.80 -11.86 11.95
N ALA A 130 6.27 -12.40 10.83
CA ALA A 130 6.68 -11.58 9.68
C ALA A 130 5.51 -10.76 9.12
N VAL A 131 4.33 -11.36 9.03
CA VAL A 131 3.10 -10.72 8.53
C VAL A 131 2.63 -9.62 9.47
N MET A 132 2.68 -9.84 10.80
CA MET A 132 2.42 -8.79 11.79
C MET A 132 3.41 -7.62 11.67
N ASN A 133 4.63 -7.88 11.23
CA ASN A 133 5.65 -6.86 11.02
C ASN A 133 5.59 -6.22 9.62
N GLY A 134 4.51 -6.46 8.85
CA GLY A 134 4.33 -5.86 7.53
C GLY A 134 5.15 -6.51 6.41
N ASN A 135 5.70 -7.70 6.63
CA ASN A 135 6.35 -8.50 5.59
C ASN A 135 5.39 -9.59 5.11
N ARG A 136 5.04 -9.59 3.82
CA ARG A 136 4.04 -10.51 3.26
C ARG A 136 4.56 -11.93 3.07
N THR A 137 5.85 -12.17 3.31
CA THR A 137 6.45 -13.50 3.22
C THR A 137 5.69 -14.47 4.11
N ARG A 138 5.09 -15.50 3.49
CA ARG A 138 4.23 -16.52 4.14
C ARG A 138 2.88 -15.99 4.65
N ALA A 139 2.42 -14.84 4.16
CA ALA A 139 1.04 -14.39 4.39
C ALA A 139 0.02 -15.41 3.88
N GLY A 140 0.31 -16.12 2.77
CA GLY A 140 -0.71 -16.92 2.10
C GLY A 140 -1.80 -16.02 1.54
N GLY A 141 -3.05 -16.50 1.50
CA GLY A 141 -4.16 -15.73 0.95
C GLY A 141 -4.08 -15.53 -0.56
N SER A 142 -4.92 -14.63 -1.08
CA SER A 142 -4.91 -14.21 -2.49
C SER A 142 -4.54 -12.73 -2.60
N ILE A 143 -3.88 -12.36 -3.69
CA ILE A 143 -3.57 -10.96 -4.00
C ILE A 143 -4.82 -10.33 -4.62
N ASP A 144 -5.36 -9.30 -3.99
CA ASP A 144 -6.46 -8.50 -4.55
C ASP A 144 -5.93 -7.38 -5.44
N VAL A 145 -4.83 -6.75 -5.02
CA VAL A 145 -4.17 -5.64 -5.74
C VAL A 145 -2.67 -5.75 -5.51
N GLU A 146 -1.88 -5.53 -6.56
CA GLU A 146 -0.44 -5.33 -6.48
C GLU A 146 -0.04 -4.19 -7.42
N ALA A 147 0.66 -3.20 -6.89
CA ALA A 147 1.14 -2.04 -7.64
C ALA A 147 2.61 -1.79 -7.33
N THR A 148 3.40 -1.55 -8.37
CA THR A 148 4.82 -1.20 -8.25
C THR A 148 5.01 0.25 -8.64
N PHE A 149 5.64 1.03 -7.76
CA PHE A 149 5.98 2.44 -7.96
C PHE A 149 7.49 2.59 -8.05
N GLN A 150 8.00 3.23 -9.11
CA GLN A 150 9.40 3.68 -9.15
C GLN A 150 9.51 4.94 -8.28
N VAL A 151 10.22 4.89 -7.17
CA VAL A 151 10.31 6.01 -6.22
C VAL A 151 11.74 6.53 -6.18
N THR A 152 11.87 7.85 -6.20
CA THR A 152 13.15 8.54 -6.01
C THR A 152 13.10 9.28 -4.68
N ILE A 153 14.14 9.13 -3.86
CA ILE A 153 14.42 9.96 -2.70
C ILE A 153 15.52 10.94 -3.12
N ALA A 154 15.21 12.23 -3.20
CA ALA A 154 16.15 13.25 -3.64
C ALA A 154 15.87 14.59 -2.96
N SER A 155 16.89 15.44 -2.86
CA SER A 155 16.69 16.85 -2.53
C SER A 155 15.96 17.54 -3.67
N ASN A 156 14.96 18.36 -3.33
CA ASN A 156 14.32 19.27 -4.29
C ASN A 156 15.26 20.40 -4.72
#